data_AF-A0A195FNU1-F1
#
_entry.id   AF-A0A195FNU1-F1
#
_cell.length_a   1.000
_cell.length_b   1.000
_cell.length_c   1.000
_cell.angle_alpha   90.00
_cell.angle_beta   90.00
_cell.angle_gamma   90.00
#
_symmetry.space_group_name_H-M   'P 1'
#
loop_
_entity.id
_entity.type
_entity.pdbx_description
1 polymer ?
#
loop_
_entity_poly.entity_id
_entity_poly.type
_entity_poly.pdbx_seq_one_letter_code
_entity_poly.pdbx_strand_id
1 'polypeptide(L)'
;MTEQMTENDADGFVDEDNGERLYLNTVVSNENSALENEEYKDERTEEEEEEEEEEDIYKMDEFFISDQESGEREYEEEEYKEQRSLEDEEAEEEEEEEEEEEEEGGEEGDAPSEDIATISMAEKPEEEVQQDVVGPDHVLAEIPVEIFASREEMLKKLKELLAEQVELRRKNKLLESWIITYMRKMQEKVSPADTIKEPEQMEQTYRQTLYTYKQYLDDVTERKIRIAADMESYEDRVQKASDENARVFDELLDREREVATGLIYEKTGRMLTEKAVNEITRRQVSRRENLARNRYEYILLQHRLEEIKIQLQNLETLGEEMTTMDYESLHIAYVNCKDKLDERDRELEKWRNKIAEMVNGVAHCKEKETCLAEDIKFEERELKEYCKQTAKVREDVNKLHLILRNLRSAHDQKKLEGGLLLAP
;
A
#
# COMPACT_ATOMS: atom_id res chain seq x y z
N MET A 1 16.96 -40.90 59.62
CA MET A 1 15.55 -40.57 59.92
C MET A 1 14.84 -40.55 58.57
N THR A 2 14.51 -41.69 57.95
CA THR A 2 13.30 -42.55 58.12
C THR A 2 11.99 -41.81 57.84
N GLU A 3 11.46 -42.00 56.62
CA GLU A 3 10.05 -42.20 56.22
C GLU A 3 10.05 -42.33 54.67
N GLN A 4 9.91 -43.47 53.98
CA GLN A 4 8.92 -44.56 53.91
C GLN A 4 7.61 -44.25 53.15
N MET A 5 7.37 -45.10 52.12
CA MET A 5 6.07 -45.62 51.60
C MET A 5 5.29 -44.66 50.66
N THR A 6 4.67 -45.04 49.52
CA THR A 6 4.24 -46.31 48.87
C THR A 6 3.79 -45.93 47.43
N GLU A 7 4.23 -46.62 46.38
CA GLU A 7 3.51 -47.71 45.67
C GLU A 7 2.03 -47.42 45.34
N ASN A 8 1.71 -47.37 44.04
CA ASN A 8 0.50 -47.99 43.48
C ASN A 8 0.66 -48.23 41.98
N ASP A 9 0.57 -49.52 41.66
CA ASP A 9 0.42 -50.11 40.35
C ASP A 9 -0.93 -49.75 39.71
N ALA A 10 -0.95 -49.63 38.38
CA ALA A 10 -2.16 -49.88 37.59
C ALA A 10 -1.74 -50.52 36.27
N ASP A 11 -1.75 -51.84 36.33
CA ASP A 11 -1.66 -52.80 35.24
C ASP A 11 -2.90 -52.67 34.32
N GLY A 12 -2.70 -52.83 33.02
CA GLY A 12 -3.73 -52.67 32.00
C GLY A 12 -3.37 -53.34 30.68
N PHE A 13 -3.19 -54.66 30.74
CA PHE A 13 -3.13 -55.59 29.61
C PHE A 13 -4.55 -55.95 29.13
N VAL A 14 -4.83 -55.85 27.82
CA VAL A 14 -5.65 -56.74 26.92
C VAL A 14 -5.37 -56.19 25.49
N ASP A 15 -4.56 -56.85 24.65
CA ASP A 15 -4.93 -57.85 23.60
C ASP A 15 -6.01 -57.31 22.62
N GLU A 16 -6.01 -57.50 21.30
CA GLU A 16 -5.33 -58.40 20.38
C GLU A 16 -5.75 -57.96 18.95
N ASP A 17 -4.80 -58.04 18.01
CA ASP A 17 -4.94 -58.68 16.69
C ASP A 17 -5.70 -58.04 15.49
N ASN A 18 -5.20 -58.43 14.30
CA ASN A 18 -5.65 -58.22 12.92
C ASN A 18 -5.38 -56.83 12.30
N GLY A 19 -4.44 -56.62 11.39
CA GLY A 19 -3.95 -57.52 10.34
C GLY A 19 -4.73 -57.29 9.05
N GLU A 20 -4.31 -56.33 8.21
CA GLU A 20 -4.46 -56.52 6.76
C GLU A 20 -3.52 -55.62 5.94
N ARG A 21 -2.66 -56.33 5.21
CA ARG A 21 -1.69 -55.84 4.23
C ARG A 21 -2.41 -55.89 2.88
N LEU A 22 -2.80 -54.75 2.33
CA LEU A 22 -3.34 -54.69 0.97
C LEU A 22 -2.38 -53.94 0.05
N TYR A 23 -1.56 -54.74 -0.63
CA TYR A 23 -1.03 -54.43 -1.95
C TYR A 23 -2.21 -54.36 -2.92
N LEU A 24 -2.32 -53.26 -3.69
CA LEU A 24 -3.06 -53.25 -4.94
C LEU A 24 -2.08 -52.97 -6.08
N ASN A 25 -1.60 -54.06 -6.65
CA ASN A 25 -1.20 -54.10 -8.06
C ASN A 25 -2.46 -53.90 -8.90
N THR A 26 -2.47 -52.89 -9.76
CA THR A 26 -3.19 -52.99 -11.04
C THR A 26 -2.19 -52.84 -12.18
N VAL A 27 -2.05 -53.97 -12.87
CA VAL A 27 -1.40 -54.14 -14.16
C VAL A 27 -2.32 -53.54 -15.21
N VAL A 28 -1.80 -52.62 -16.02
CA VAL A 28 -2.21 -52.47 -17.42
C VAL A 28 -0.93 -52.50 -18.27
N SER A 29 -0.69 -53.67 -18.86
CA SER A 29 0.06 -53.89 -20.10
C SER A 29 -0.45 -52.92 -21.18
N ASN A 30 0.27 -52.39 -22.16
CA ASN A 30 1.26 -52.88 -23.12
C ASN A 30 1.50 -51.59 -23.98
N GLU A 31 2.65 -51.22 -24.54
CA GLU A 31 3.36 -51.88 -25.62
C GLU A 31 4.52 -50.95 -26.06
N ASN A 32 5.72 -51.52 -26.18
CA ASN A 32 6.69 -51.35 -27.26
C ASN A 32 6.94 -49.97 -27.93
N SER A 33 8.12 -49.42 -27.69
CA SER A 33 9.10 -49.07 -28.75
C SER A 33 10.44 -48.75 -28.10
N ALA A 34 11.40 -49.68 -28.17
CA ALA A 34 12.52 -49.63 -29.12
C ALA A 34 13.69 -48.79 -28.60
N LEU A 35 14.66 -49.51 -28.05
CA LEU A 35 16.05 -49.09 -27.88
C LEU A 35 16.65 -48.74 -29.25
N GLU A 36 17.17 -47.53 -29.38
CA GLU A 36 18.34 -47.29 -30.24
C GLU A 36 19.46 -46.71 -29.39
N ASN A 37 20.56 -47.46 -29.37
CA ASN A 37 21.88 -46.99 -28.99
C ASN A 37 22.33 -45.95 -30.02
N GLU A 38 22.80 -44.80 -29.56
CA GLU A 38 23.83 -44.05 -30.29
C GLU A 38 24.87 -43.60 -29.26
N GLU A 39 26.08 -44.10 -29.47
CA GLU A 39 27.30 -43.82 -28.72
C GLU A 39 28.16 -42.94 -29.65
N TYR A 40 28.64 -41.81 -29.10
CA TYR A 40 29.77 -40.97 -29.52
C TYR A 40 29.56 -39.63 -30.29
N LYS A 41 30.30 -38.65 -29.76
CA LYS A 41 30.79 -37.34 -30.27
C LYS A 41 29.89 -36.13 -30.00
N ASP A 42 30.38 -34.95 -29.63
CA ASP A 42 31.75 -34.44 -29.48
C ASP A 42 31.67 -33.17 -28.62
N GLU A 43 32.74 -32.93 -27.88
CA GLU A 43 33.22 -31.67 -27.30
C GLU A 43 32.77 -30.40 -28.05
N ARG A 44 31.91 -29.58 -27.42
CA ARG A 44 31.90 -28.10 -27.39
C ARG A 44 30.51 -27.58 -27.05
N THR A 45 30.35 -27.09 -25.82
CA THR A 45 29.48 -25.96 -25.41
C THR A 45 29.49 -25.95 -23.88
N GLU A 46 30.60 -25.53 -23.27
CA GLU A 46 30.66 -25.17 -21.84
C GLU A 46 30.98 -23.67 -21.67
N GLU A 47 31.06 -22.89 -22.76
CA GLU A 47 31.34 -21.44 -22.72
C GLU A 47 30.10 -20.56 -23.00
N GLU A 48 28.95 -21.14 -23.37
CA GLU A 48 27.70 -20.37 -23.63
C GLU A 48 26.66 -20.48 -22.51
N GLU A 49 26.79 -21.43 -21.56
CA GLU A 49 25.85 -21.56 -20.43
C GLU A 49 26.27 -20.74 -19.19
N GLU A 50 27.55 -20.32 -19.08
CA GLU A 50 28.00 -19.42 -18.00
C GLU A 50 27.66 -17.93 -18.26
N GLU A 51 27.40 -17.52 -19.51
CA GLU A 51 26.99 -16.13 -19.83
C GLU A 51 25.49 -15.87 -19.57
N GLU A 52 24.63 -16.89 -19.60
CA GLU A 52 23.19 -16.72 -19.32
C GLU A 52 22.85 -16.71 -17.81
N GLU A 53 23.67 -17.31 -16.94
CA GLU A 53 23.43 -17.28 -15.48
C GLU A 53 23.91 -15.99 -14.80
N GLU A 54 24.85 -15.22 -15.39
CA GLU A 54 25.26 -13.91 -14.86
C GLU A 54 24.31 -12.76 -15.25
N GLU A 55 23.56 -12.87 -16.36
CA GLU A 55 22.63 -11.83 -16.80
C GLU A 55 21.31 -11.78 -15.99
N ASP A 56 20.95 -12.85 -15.27
CA ASP A 56 19.69 -12.94 -14.52
C ASP A 56 19.79 -12.50 -13.04
N ILE A 57 21.00 -12.22 -12.53
CA ILE A 57 21.19 -11.67 -11.17
C ILE A 57 21.02 -10.14 -11.16
N TYR A 58 21.19 -9.45 -12.30
CA TYR A 58 21.14 -7.98 -12.37
C TYR A 58 19.78 -7.37 -12.76
N LYS A 59 18.73 -8.18 -13.00
CA LYS A 59 17.39 -7.67 -13.38
C LYS A 59 16.38 -7.53 -12.24
N MET A 60 16.65 -8.06 -11.04
CA MET A 60 15.71 -7.98 -9.91
C MET A 60 15.78 -6.67 -9.11
N ASP A 61 16.89 -5.92 -9.21
CA ASP A 61 17.09 -4.67 -8.45
C ASP A 61 16.52 -3.42 -9.12
N GLU A 62 15.92 -3.54 -10.32
CA GLU A 62 15.36 -2.41 -11.07
C GLU A 62 13.85 -2.17 -10.80
N PHE A 63 13.22 -2.98 -9.93
CA PHE A 63 11.77 -2.90 -9.69
C PHE A 63 11.33 -2.11 -8.44
N PHE A 64 12.26 -1.51 -7.67
CA PHE A 64 11.94 -0.92 -6.36
C PHE A 64 12.11 0.60 -6.24
N ILE A 65 12.16 1.35 -7.35
CA ILE A 65 12.16 2.82 -7.31
C ILE A 65 11.18 3.39 -8.35
N SER A 66 9.89 3.30 -8.06
CA SER A 66 8.89 4.23 -8.59
C SER A 66 7.70 4.33 -7.65
N ASP A 67 7.95 4.93 -6.49
CA ASP A 67 6.90 5.61 -5.72
C ASP A 67 7.40 7.04 -5.48
N GLN A 68 7.22 7.87 -6.51
CA GLN A 68 7.29 9.32 -6.37
C GLN A 68 6.32 9.98 -7.37
N GLU A 69 5.19 10.40 -6.81
CA GLU A 69 4.28 11.47 -7.26
C GLU A 69 4.52 12.05 -8.66
N SER A 70 3.65 11.70 -9.60
CA SER A 70 3.35 12.53 -10.77
C SER A 70 1.97 12.20 -11.35
N GLY A 71 1.25 13.22 -11.83
CA GLY A 71 0.01 13.09 -12.59
C GLY A 71 -1.22 13.54 -11.79
N GLU A 72 -1.48 14.84 -11.67
CA GLU A 72 -2.23 15.61 -12.70
C GLU A 72 -3.44 14.83 -13.20
N ARG A 73 -4.59 15.08 -12.57
CA ARG A 73 -5.87 14.58 -13.06
C ARG A 73 -6.34 15.54 -14.15
N GLU A 74 -5.99 15.21 -15.38
CA GLU A 74 -6.58 15.76 -16.60
C GLU A 74 -8.08 15.43 -16.65
N TYR A 75 -8.80 16.34 -17.29
CA TYR A 75 -10.24 16.29 -17.54
C TYR A 75 -10.57 15.18 -18.54
N GLU A 76 -11.43 14.24 -18.17
CA GLU A 76 -12.18 13.45 -19.15
C GLU A 76 -13.57 14.08 -19.34
N GLU A 77 -13.64 14.87 -20.41
CA GLU A 77 -14.84 15.34 -21.06
C GLU A 77 -15.37 14.19 -21.93
N GLU A 78 -16.22 13.31 -21.38
CA GLU A 78 -16.95 12.33 -22.20
C GLU A 78 -18.30 12.89 -22.67
N GLU A 79 -18.27 13.26 -23.94
CA GLU A 79 -19.37 13.52 -24.87
C GLU A 79 -20.40 12.37 -24.88
N TYR A 80 -21.54 12.55 -24.22
CA TYR A 80 -22.75 11.75 -24.48
C TYR A 80 -23.74 12.55 -25.32
N LYS A 81 -23.73 12.29 -26.62
CA LYS A 81 -24.80 12.67 -27.55
C LYS A 81 -25.75 11.49 -27.80
N GLU A 82 -27.03 11.80 -27.58
CA GLU A 82 -28.17 11.39 -28.41
C GLU A 82 -28.71 9.95 -28.26
N GLN A 83 -29.83 9.83 -27.51
CA GLN A 83 -31.18 9.68 -28.10
C GLN A 83 -32.20 9.25 -27.03
N ARG A 84 -33.14 10.14 -26.66
CA ARG A 84 -34.58 9.84 -26.56
C ARG A 84 -35.43 11.03 -26.12
N SER A 85 -36.40 11.36 -27.01
CA SER A 85 -37.76 11.90 -26.80
C SER A 85 -37.93 13.16 -25.94
N LEU A 86 -38.25 14.33 -26.52
CA LEU A 86 -39.60 14.84 -26.90
C LEU A 86 -40.56 14.98 -25.72
N GLU A 87 -41.11 16.20 -25.56
CA GLU A 87 -42.09 16.72 -24.56
C GLU A 87 -41.38 17.24 -23.29
N ASP A 88 -41.38 18.52 -22.88
CA ASP A 88 -42.33 19.64 -23.02
C ASP A 88 -41.62 21.00 -23.10
N GLU A 89 -42.25 21.92 -23.84
CA GLU A 89 -41.99 23.37 -23.86
C GLU A 89 -42.71 24.06 -22.69
N GLU A 90 -42.10 25.13 -22.14
CA GLU A 90 -42.70 26.38 -21.60
C GLU A 90 -41.81 26.93 -20.47
N ALA A 91 -41.07 28.03 -20.75
CA ALA A 91 -41.23 29.36 -20.14
C ALA A 91 -40.64 29.45 -18.70
N GLU A 92 -39.74 30.37 -18.32
CA GLU A 92 -39.68 31.81 -18.55
C GLU A 92 -38.22 32.32 -18.45
N GLU A 93 -37.93 33.37 -19.21
CA GLU A 93 -36.78 34.29 -19.08
C GLU A 93 -37.09 35.39 -18.04
N GLU A 94 -36.13 36.30 -17.82
CA GLU A 94 -36.21 37.60 -17.08
C GLU A 94 -35.94 37.51 -15.56
N GLU A 95 -35.21 38.39 -14.87
CA GLU A 95 -34.53 39.69 -15.13
C GLU A 95 -33.66 40.01 -13.86
N GLU A 96 -32.44 40.54 -14.01
CA GLU A 96 -32.00 41.93 -13.66
C GLU A 96 -31.85 42.24 -12.14
N GLU A 97 -30.63 42.65 -11.70
CA GLU A 97 -30.23 44.01 -11.24
C GLU A 97 -30.76 44.34 -9.81
N GLU A 98 -30.15 45.10 -8.91
CA GLU A 98 -28.97 45.96 -8.79
C GLU A 98 -28.84 46.27 -7.26
N GLU A 99 -27.87 47.11 -6.92
CA GLU A 99 -27.81 48.03 -5.77
C GLU A 99 -26.78 47.76 -4.65
N GLU A 100 -25.77 48.64 -4.75
CA GLU A 100 -24.71 49.06 -3.84
C GLU A 100 -25.24 49.87 -2.63
N GLU A 101 -24.26 50.35 -1.83
CA GLU A 101 -24.30 51.43 -0.84
C GLU A 101 -24.75 51.08 0.60
N GLU A 102 -24.16 51.61 1.67
CA GLU A 102 -22.86 52.24 2.01
C GLU A 102 -22.89 52.42 3.56
N GLU A 103 -21.79 52.93 4.12
CA GLU A 103 -21.64 53.55 5.48
C GLU A 103 -21.49 52.63 6.72
N GLU A 104 -20.61 52.88 7.70
CA GLU A 104 -19.52 53.85 7.91
C GLU A 104 -18.77 53.50 9.22
N GLY A 105 -17.52 53.97 9.38
CA GLY A 105 -16.81 54.21 10.66
C GLY A 105 -15.81 53.10 11.07
N GLY A 106 -14.49 53.27 10.94
CA GLY A 106 -13.59 54.17 11.72
C GLY A 106 -13.06 53.39 12.94
N GLU A 107 -11.78 53.21 13.27
CA GLU A 107 -10.58 54.07 13.19
C GLU A 107 -9.30 53.22 13.46
N GLU A 108 -8.17 53.70 12.89
CA GLU A 108 -6.78 53.74 13.42
C GLU A 108 -5.84 52.52 13.55
N GLY A 109 -4.71 52.62 12.83
CA GLY A 109 -3.33 52.24 13.21
C GLY A 109 -2.98 50.74 13.06
N ASP A 110 -1.86 50.29 12.48
CA ASP A 110 -0.55 50.88 12.22
C ASP A 110 0.15 49.99 11.15
N ALA A 111 1.09 50.55 10.38
CA ALA A 111 1.65 49.93 9.19
C ALA A 111 2.49 48.64 9.43
N PRO A 112 2.54 47.71 8.45
CA PRO A 112 3.44 46.55 8.44
C PRO A 112 4.73 46.85 7.65
N SER A 113 5.87 46.33 8.11
CA SER A 113 7.11 46.27 7.32
C SER A 113 7.76 44.90 7.46
N GLU A 114 7.48 44.00 6.51
CA GLU A 114 8.31 42.82 6.26
C GLU A 114 8.66 42.78 4.77
N ASP A 115 9.93 43.10 4.50
CA ASP A 115 10.58 42.99 3.20
C ASP A 115 10.72 41.50 2.83
N ILE A 116 9.83 41.01 1.97
CA ILE A 116 10.03 39.73 1.29
C ILE A 116 10.83 40.01 0.02
N ALA A 117 12.13 39.72 0.10
CA ALA A 117 13.04 39.83 -1.02
C ALA A 117 12.70 38.81 -2.12
N THR A 118 12.21 39.36 -3.23
CA THR A 118 12.08 38.79 -4.57
C THR A 118 13.31 37.97 -4.99
N ILE A 119 13.15 36.65 -5.15
CA ILE A 119 14.11 35.79 -5.85
C ILE A 119 13.88 36.01 -7.35
N SER A 120 14.77 36.79 -7.97
CA SER A 120 14.80 36.98 -9.43
C SER A 120 15.78 35.98 -10.03
N MET A 121 15.27 35.09 -10.89
CA MET A 121 16.07 34.26 -11.78
C MET A 121 16.82 35.14 -12.79
N ALA A 122 18.13 34.99 -12.85
CA ALA A 122 18.95 35.52 -13.93
C ALA A 122 20.01 34.48 -14.31
N GLU A 123 19.67 33.67 -15.30
CA GLU A 123 20.60 32.95 -16.17
C GLU A 123 21.56 33.94 -16.85
N LYS A 124 22.87 33.65 -16.80
CA LYS A 124 23.89 33.95 -17.83
C LYS A 124 25.24 33.31 -17.43
N PRO A 125 26.17 33.11 -18.38
CA PRO A 125 26.77 31.81 -18.65
C PRO A 125 28.21 31.65 -18.16
N GLU A 126 28.65 30.39 -18.15
CA GLU A 126 30.02 29.86 -18.29
C GLU A 126 31.17 30.87 -18.20
N GLU A 127 31.90 30.81 -17.08
CA GLU A 127 33.28 31.30 -17.01
C GLU A 127 34.13 30.23 -16.28
N GLU A 128 35.09 29.68 -17.03
CA GLU A 128 36.08 28.73 -16.55
C GLU A 128 36.87 29.33 -15.38
N VAL A 129 36.75 28.73 -14.19
CA VAL A 129 37.62 29.04 -13.05
C VAL A 129 38.36 27.78 -12.63
N GLN A 130 39.67 27.92 -12.62
CA GLN A 130 40.68 26.93 -12.31
C GLN A 130 40.45 26.30 -10.94
N GLN A 131 40.50 24.98 -10.93
CA GLN A 131 40.50 24.10 -9.78
C GLN A 131 41.80 24.30 -8.98
N ASP A 132 41.68 24.76 -7.73
CA ASP A 132 42.67 24.50 -6.68
C ASP A 132 41.95 23.74 -5.55
N VAL A 133 41.93 22.42 -5.67
CA VAL A 133 41.46 21.50 -4.63
C VAL A 133 42.69 20.82 -4.04
N VAL A 134 43.14 21.32 -2.89
CA VAL A 134 44.00 20.55 -1.99
C VAL A 134 43.08 19.68 -1.13
N GLY A 135 42.86 18.45 -1.58
CA GLY A 135 42.22 17.36 -0.84
C GLY A 135 43.20 16.18 -0.69
N PRO A 136 43.03 15.32 0.33
CA PRO A 136 44.05 14.36 0.75
C PRO A 136 44.22 13.20 -0.25
N ASP A 137 45.47 12.74 -0.35
CA ASP A 137 45.97 11.63 -1.17
C ASP A 137 45.03 10.40 -1.18
N HIS A 138 44.17 10.32 -2.20
CA HIS A 138 43.76 9.03 -2.73
C HIS A 138 44.80 8.64 -3.78
N VAL A 139 45.72 7.77 -3.36
CA VAL A 139 46.65 7.10 -4.27
C VAL A 139 45.81 6.28 -5.24
N LEU A 140 45.52 6.86 -6.41
CA LEU A 140 45.06 6.12 -7.57
C LEU A 140 46.14 5.10 -7.87
N ALA A 141 45.81 3.82 -7.74
CA ALA A 141 46.71 2.74 -8.12
C ALA A 141 47.15 2.98 -9.58
N GLU A 142 48.45 3.23 -9.77
CA GLU A 142 49.03 3.43 -11.10
C GLU A 142 48.68 2.22 -11.97
N ILE A 143 48.00 2.49 -13.09
CA ILE A 143 47.60 1.47 -14.06
C ILE A 143 48.90 0.82 -14.58
N PRO A 144 49.08 -0.51 -14.43
CA PRO A 144 50.26 -1.21 -14.93
C PRO A 144 50.51 -0.90 -16.41
N VAL A 145 51.76 -0.57 -16.74
CA VAL A 145 52.18 -0.15 -18.09
C VAL A 145 51.94 -1.24 -19.14
N GLU A 146 51.79 -2.51 -18.73
CA GLU A 146 51.48 -3.62 -19.64
C GLU A 146 50.09 -3.52 -20.30
N ILE A 147 49.13 -2.77 -19.73
CA ILE A 147 47.76 -2.66 -20.26
C ILE A 147 47.71 -1.83 -21.55
N PHE A 148 48.75 -1.03 -21.83
CA PHE A 148 48.84 -0.24 -23.07
C PHE A 148 49.21 -1.08 -24.31
N ALA A 149 49.50 -2.38 -24.15
CA ALA A 149 49.89 -3.26 -25.25
C ALA A 149 48.71 -3.78 -26.09
N SER A 150 47.48 -3.83 -25.54
CA SER A 150 46.30 -4.26 -26.27
C SER A 150 45.12 -3.28 -26.10
N ARG A 151 44.52 -2.89 -27.22
CA ARG A 151 43.37 -1.96 -27.25
C ARG A 151 42.13 -2.55 -26.57
N GLU A 152 41.98 -3.86 -26.61
CA GLU A 152 40.83 -4.58 -26.03
C GLU A 152 40.89 -4.59 -24.50
N GLU A 153 42.05 -4.82 -23.88
CA GLU A 153 42.20 -4.79 -22.42
C GLU A 153 42.01 -3.37 -21.87
N MET A 154 42.47 -2.34 -22.59
CA MET A 154 42.17 -0.94 -22.23
C MET A 154 40.68 -0.63 -22.28
N LEU A 155 39.97 -1.10 -23.32
CA LEU A 155 38.52 -0.88 -23.43
C LEU A 155 37.74 -1.63 -22.34
N LYS A 156 38.17 -2.85 -21.98
CA LYS A 156 37.58 -3.62 -20.87
C LYS A 156 37.77 -2.89 -19.53
N LYS A 157 39.00 -2.43 -19.25
CA LYS A 157 39.29 -1.70 -18.01
C LYS A 157 38.60 -0.33 -17.92
N LEU A 158 38.42 0.35 -19.05
CA LEU A 158 37.64 1.60 -19.11
C LEU A 158 36.15 1.35 -18.81
N LYS A 159 35.58 0.25 -19.30
CA LYS A 159 34.20 -0.15 -18.96
C LYS A 159 34.06 -0.47 -17.47
N GLU A 160 35.00 -1.23 -16.91
CA GLU A 160 35.04 -1.55 -15.46
C GLU A 160 35.13 -0.28 -14.60
N LEU A 161 36.03 0.65 -14.93
CA LEU A 161 36.17 1.91 -14.19
C LEU A 161 34.94 2.83 -14.32
N LEU A 162 34.27 2.82 -15.47
CA LEU A 162 33.00 3.56 -15.64
C LEU A 162 31.87 2.94 -14.82
N ALA A 163 31.79 1.61 -14.73
CA ALA A 163 30.83 0.91 -13.87
C ALA A 163 31.09 1.21 -12.40
N GLU A 164 32.35 1.14 -11.96
CA GLU A 164 32.76 1.49 -10.59
C GLU A 164 32.45 2.96 -10.26
N GLN A 165 32.67 3.87 -11.21
CA GLN A 165 32.32 5.28 -11.05
C GLN A 165 30.80 5.48 -10.86
N VAL A 166 29.97 4.75 -11.61
CA VAL A 166 28.51 4.80 -11.47
C VAL A 166 28.08 4.28 -10.10
N GLU A 167 28.64 3.16 -9.64
CA GLU A 167 28.38 2.63 -8.31
C GLU A 167 28.78 3.59 -7.20
N LEU A 168 29.98 4.17 -7.28
CA LEU A 168 30.47 5.14 -6.30
C LEU A 168 29.58 6.38 -6.26
N ARG A 169 29.10 6.87 -7.40
CA ARG A 169 28.13 7.97 -7.44
C ARG A 169 26.80 7.60 -6.80
N ARG A 170 26.29 6.38 -7.01
CA ARG A 170 25.07 5.88 -6.35
C ARG A 170 25.25 5.81 -4.83
N LYS A 171 26.36 5.20 -4.37
CA LYS A 171 26.73 5.11 -2.95
C LYS A 171 26.87 6.50 -2.32
N ASN A 172 27.51 7.44 -3.02
CA ASN A 172 27.69 8.79 -2.52
C ASN A 172 26.37 9.56 -2.41
N LYS A 173 25.49 9.48 -3.43
CA LYS A 173 24.12 10.05 -3.35
C LYS A 173 23.30 9.47 -2.19
N LEU A 174 23.43 8.18 -1.94
CA LEU A 174 22.72 7.53 -0.83
C LEU A 174 23.24 8.00 0.53
N LEU A 175 24.57 8.13 0.68
CA LEU A 175 25.20 8.68 1.87
C LEU A 175 24.83 10.17 2.09
N GLU A 176 24.82 10.97 1.04
CA GLU A 176 24.36 12.37 1.08
C GLU A 176 22.90 12.45 1.56
N SER A 177 22.00 11.65 0.98
CA SER A 177 20.61 11.56 1.40
C SER A 177 20.50 11.14 2.88
N TRP A 178 21.29 10.14 3.30
CA TRP A 178 21.35 9.71 4.70
C TRP A 178 21.82 10.83 5.64
N ILE A 179 22.86 11.58 5.26
CA ILE A 179 23.37 12.71 6.04
C ILE A 179 22.30 13.80 6.15
N ILE A 180 21.64 14.16 5.06
CA ILE A 180 20.56 15.17 5.07
C ILE A 180 19.42 14.73 5.98
N THR A 181 19.02 13.46 5.88
CA THR A 181 17.94 12.89 6.70
C THR A 181 18.33 12.85 8.18
N TYR A 182 19.56 12.47 8.49
CA TYR A 182 20.09 12.45 9.85
C TYR A 182 20.20 13.86 10.44
N MET A 183 20.69 14.84 9.67
CA MET A 183 20.78 16.24 10.07
C MET A 183 19.39 16.85 10.29
N ARG A 184 18.41 16.54 9.43
CA ARG A 184 17.00 16.95 9.60
C ARG A 184 16.39 16.35 10.86
N LYS A 185 16.59 15.05 11.10
CA LYS A 185 16.16 14.39 12.35
C LYS A 185 16.87 14.95 13.58
N MET A 186 18.13 15.36 13.47
CA MET A 186 18.85 16.08 14.53
C MET A 186 18.23 17.44 14.78
N GLN A 187 17.93 18.23 13.74
CA GLN A 187 17.27 19.53 13.86
C GLN A 187 15.85 19.44 14.44
N GLU A 188 15.05 18.44 14.04
CA GLU A 188 13.71 18.21 14.60
C GLU A 188 13.76 17.76 16.07
N LYS A 189 14.78 16.98 16.45
CA LYS A 189 15.01 16.60 17.87
C LYS A 189 15.58 17.76 18.69
N VAL A 190 16.21 18.73 18.04
CA VAL A 190 16.65 20.00 18.63
C VAL A 190 15.50 21.01 18.52
N SER A 191 14.41 20.76 19.25
CA SER A 191 13.44 21.80 19.54
C SER A 191 14.15 22.94 20.31
N PRO A 192 13.91 24.23 20.00
CA PRO A 192 14.66 25.35 20.58
C PRO A 192 14.58 25.47 22.11
N ALA A 193 13.71 24.69 22.77
CA ALA A 193 13.62 24.59 24.23
C ALA A 193 14.72 23.73 24.88
N ASP A 194 15.45 22.90 24.13
CA ASP A 194 16.45 21.96 24.65
C ASP A 194 17.90 22.51 24.64
N THR A 195 18.08 23.82 24.53
CA THR A 195 19.38 24.52 24.58
C THR A 195 20.03 24.56 25.98
N ILE A 196 19.60 23.69 26.90
CA ILE A 196 20.18 23.53 28.25
C ILE A 196 20.41 22.04 28.57
N LYS A 197 20.82 21.21 27.60
CA LYS A 197 21.59 20.01 27.93
C LYS A 197 23.03 20.46 28.04
N GLU A 198 23.58 20.44 29.26
CA GLU A 198 24.98 20.81 29.48
C GLU A 198 25.88 20.05 28.51
N PRO A 199 26.95 20.67 27.98
CA PRO A 199 27.89 20.01 27.07
C PRO A 199 28.43 18.69 27.66
N GLU A 200 28.49 18.59 28.99
CA GLU A 200 28.85 17.38 29.71
C GLU A 200 27.83 16.24 29.56
N GLN A 201 26.54 16.52 29.50
CA GLN A 201 25.49 15.50 29.29
C GLN A 201 25.48 14.98 27.85
N MET A 202 25.75 15.86 26.88
CA MET A 202 25.95 15.48 25.48
C MET A 202 27.21 14.63 25.32
N GLU A 203 28.30 15.00 26.00
CA GLU A 203 29.54 14.21 26.02
C GLU A 203 29.35 12.85 26.72
N GLN A 204 28.59 12.78 27.82
CA GLN A 204 28.24 11.53 28.49
C GLN A 204 27.41 10.62 27.57
N THR A 205 26.40 11.17 26.90
CA THR A 205 25.59 10.43 25.93
C THR A 205 26.47 9.91 24.79
N TYR A 206 27.38 10.73 24.27
CA TYR A 206 28.32 10.34 23.23
C TYR A 206 29.26 9.21 23.70
N ARG A 207 29.86 9.34 24.89
CA ARG A 207 30.71 8.29 25.48
C ARG A 207 29.93 6.98 25.68
N GLN A 208 28.67 7.05 26.10
CA GLN A 208 27.81 5.88 26.26
C GLN A 208 27.46 5.23 24.91
N THR A 209 27.20 6.03 23.87
CA THR A 209 26.99 5.52 22.50
C THR A 209 28.26 4.89 21.92
N LEU A 210 29.44 5.48 22.15
CA LEU A 210 30.71 4.88 21.73
C LEU A 210 31.00 3.58 22.49
N TYR A 211 30.67 3.53 23.78
CA TYR A 211 30.84 2.33 24.59
C TYR A 211 29.94 1.18 24.10
N THR A 212 28.66 1.47 23.84
CA THR A 212 27.72 0.47 23.30
C THR A 212 28.10 0.04 21.89
N TYR A 213 28.55 0.95 21.04
CA TYR A 213 29.09 0.62 19.71
C TYR A 213 30.32 -0.29 19.80
N LYS A 214 31.24 0.01 20.72
CA LYS A 214 32.41 -0.85 20.97
C LYS A 214 32.00 -2.25 21.43
N GLN A 215 31.05 -2.35 22.37
CA GLN A 215 30.51 -3.65 22.79
C GLN A 215 29.92 -4.42 21.62
N TYR A 216 29.16 -3.76 20.75
CA TYR A 216 28.61 -4.39 19.55
C TYR A 216 29.70 -4.89 18.59
N LEU A 217 30.76 -4.10 18.38
CA LEU A 217 31.90 -4.54 17.56
C LEU A 217 32.62 -5.74 18.20
N ASP A 218 32.88 -5.68 19.50
CA ASP A 218 33.51 -6.78 20.24
C ASP A 218 32.64 -8.05 20.12
N ASP A 219 31.33 -7.96 20.29
CA ASP A 219 30.38 -9.09 20.11
C ASP A 219 30.39 -9.65 18.68
N VAL A 220 30.40 -8.78 17.66
CA VAL A 220 30.43 -9.19 16.25
C VAL A 220 31.75 -9.88 15.93
N THR A 221 32.89 -9.36 16.42
CA THR A 221 34.19 -9.98 16.20
C THR A 221 34.28 -11.32 16.92
N GLU A 222 33.79 -11.44 18.15
CA GLU A 222 33.77 -12.71 18.88
C GLU A 222 32.88 -13.74 18.19
N ARG A 223 31.71 -13.34 17.66
CA ARG A 223 30.85 -14.22 16.85
C ARG A 223 31.55 -14.68 15.57
N LYS A 224 32.22 -13.78 14.86
CA LYS A 224 33.00 -14.13 13.65
C LYS A 224 34.12 -15.13 13.96
N ILE A 225 34.86 -14.92 15.06
CA ILE A 225 35.91 -15.83 15.50
C ILE A 225 35.33 -17.20 15.85
N ARG A 226 34.20 -17.25 16.58
CA ARG A 226 33.50 -18.51 16.89
C ARG A 226 33.05 -19.25 15.63
N ILE A 227 32.40 -18.56 14.69
CA ILE A 227 31.95 -19.15 13.43
C ILE A 227 33.14 -19.69 12.63
N ALA A 228 34.25 -18.94 12.55
CA ALA A 228 35.44 -19.38 11.85
C ALA A 228 36.05 -20.65 12.48
N ALA A 229 36.13 -20.70 13.81
CA ALA A 229 36.62 -21.88 14.53
C ALA A 229 35.68 -23.09 14.35
N ASP A 230 34.36 -22.87 14.36
CA ASP A 230 33.37 -23.92 14.11
C ASP A 230 33.49 -24.44 12.66
N MET A 231 33.63 -23.55 11.67
CA MET A 231 33.86 -23.91 10.27
C MET A 231 35.12 -24.76 10.08
N GLU A 232 36.25 -24.34 10.67
CA GLU A 232 37.49 -25.12 10.64
C GLU A 232 37.29 -26.51 11.29
N SER A 233 36.56 -26.58 12.41
CA SER A 233 36.22 -27.86 13.05
C SER A 233 35.35 -28.75 12.16
N TYR A 234 34.39 -28.18 11.42
CA TYR A 234 33.56 -28.94 10.48
C TYR A 234 34.37 -29.42 9.28
N GLU A 235 35.23 -28.59 8.70
CA GLU A 235 36.13 -28.95 7.61
C GLU A 235 37.04 -30.12 8.02
N ASP A 236 37.65 -30.06 9.20
CA ASP A 236 38.46 -31.13 9.77
C ASP A 236 37.70 -32.44 9.92
N ARG A 237 36.44 -32.38 10.37
CA ARG A 237 35.58 -33.57 10.53
C ARG A 237 35.18 -34.15 9.18
N VAL A 238 34.86 -33.30 8.21
CA VAL A 238 34.52 -33.72 6.84
C VAL A 238 35.72 -34.37 6.17
N GLN A 239 36.92 -33.78 6.31
CA GLN A 239 38.14 -34.34 5.74
C GLN A 239 38.46 -35.72 6.34
N LYS A 240 38.42 -35.84 7.68
CA LYS A 240 38.63 -37.14 8.35
C LYS A 240 37.62 -38.19 7.90
N ALA A 241 36.35 -37.83 7.81
CA ALA A 241 35.30 -38.74 7.33
C ALA A 241 35.50 -39.14 5.86
N SER A 242 35.95 -38.19 5.02
CA SER A 242 36.28 -38.44 3.61
C SER A 242 37.46 -39.41 3.48
N ASP A 243 38.54 -39.19 4.22
CA ASP A 243 39.74 -40.03 4.21
C ASP A 243 39.44 -41.45 4.71
N GLU A 244 38.66 -41.57 5.80
CA GLU A 244 38.21 -42.88 6.32
C GLU A 244 37.34 -43.62 5.31
N ASN A 245 36.40 -42.92 4.67
CA ASN A 245 35.51 -43.49 3.66
C ASN A 245 36.27 -43.90 2.39
N ALA A 246 37.26 -43.12 1.95
CA ALA A 246 38.15 -43.47 0.84
C ALA A 246 38.95 -44.73 1.17
N ARG A 247 39.56 -44.79 2.36
CA ARG A 247 40.31 -45.96 2.81
C ARG A 247 39.45 -47.23 2.86
N VAL A 248 38.26 -47.17 3.47
CA VAL A 248 37.35 -48.32 3.54
C VAL A 248 36.90 -48.77 2.16
N PHE A 249 36.68 -47.82 1.24
CA PHE A 249 36.29 -48.14 -0.12
C PHE A 249 37.43 -48.77 -0.92
N ASP A 250 38.66 -48.26 -0.79
CA ASP A 250 39.83 -48.87 -1.43
C ASP A 250 40.09 -50.29 -0.91
N GLU A 251 39.97 -50.52 0.40
CA GLU A 251 40.02 -51.86 1.01
C GLU A 251 38.95 -52.81 0.43
N LEU A 252 37.76 -52.30 0.10
CA LEU A 252 36.70 -53.07 -0.56
C LEU A 252 37.08 -53.39 -2.01
N LEU A 253 37.58 -52.42 -2.78
CA LEU A 253 37.99 -52.63 -4.17
C LEU A 253 39.17 -53.60 -4.28
N ASP A 254 40.10 -53.58 -3.32
CA ASP A 254 41.21 -54.53 -3.25
C ASP A 254 40.70 -55.96 -3.03
N ARG A 255 39.79 -56.17 -2.06
CA ARG A 255 39.15 -57.47 -1.85
C ARG A 255 38.35 -57.94 -3.06
N GLU A 256 37.61 -57.05 -3.71
CA GLU A 256 36.87 -57.38 -4.93
C GLU A 256 37.83 -57.81 -6.05
N ARG A 257 38.96 -57.12 -6.22
CA ARG A 257 40.00 -57.50 -7.20
C ARG A 257 40.62 -58.85 -6.89
N GLU A 258 40.92 -59.14 -5.62
CA GLU A 258 41.47 -60.43 -5.16
C GLU A 258 40.50 -61.59 -5.44
N VAL A 259 39.21 -61.40 -5.15
CA VAL A 259 38.18 -62.43 -5.39
C VAL A 259 37.93 -62.61 -6.90
N ALA A 260 37.92 -61.51 -7.66
CA ALA A 260 37.59 -61.51 -9.07
C ALA A 260 38.67 -62.16 -9.95
N THR A 261 39.96 -62.11 -9.56
CA THR A 261 41.08 -62.66 -10.34
C THR A 261 41.09 -64.18 -10.51
N GLY A 262 40.19 -64.91 -9.84
CA GLY A 262 39.98 -66.36 -10.01
C GLY A 262 38.62 -66.75 -10.59
N LEU A 263 37.73 -65.79 -10.87
CA LEU A 263 36.37 -66.09 -11.35
C LEU A 263 36.37 -66.51 -12.82
N ILE A 264 35.49 -67.45 -13.16
CA ILE A 264 35.31 -67.98 -14.51
C ILE A 264 33.91 -67.59 -14.98
N TYR A 265 33.78 -67.08 -16.20
CA TYR A 265 32.48 -66.84 -16.81
C TYR A 265 31.72 -68.15 -17.01
N GLU A 266 30.54 -68.30 -16.40
CA GLU A 266 29.69 -69.50 -16.54
C GLU A 266 29.37 -69.83 -18.01
N LYS A 267 29.13 -68.80 -18.83
CA LYS A 267 28.72 -68.97 -20.24
C LYS A 267 29.87 -69.32 -21.17
N THR A 268 31.10 -68.92 -20.84
CA THR A 268 32.25 -68.96 -21.76
C THR A 268 33.36 -69.87 -21.26
N GLY A 269 33.35 -70.26 -19.99
CA GLY A 269 34.39 -71.04 -19.33
C GLY A 269 35.75 -70.33 -19.23
N ARG A 270 35.82 -69.05 -19.63
CA ARG A 270 37.05 -68.24 -19.63
C ARG A 270 37.18 -67.49 -18.31
N MET A 271 38.41 -67.43 -17.80
CA MET A 271 38.74 -66.61 -16.62
C MET A 271 38.48 -65.14 -16.90
N LEU A 272 38.00 -64.43 -15.88
CA LEU A 272 37.84 -63.01 -15.89
C LEU A 272 39.23 -62.36 -16.01
N THR A 273 39.46 -61.62 -17.08
CA THR A 273 40.74 -60.95 -17.30
C THR A 273 40.86 -59.76 -16.36
N GLU A 274 42.07 -59.50 -15.85
CA GLU A 274 42.38 -58.34 -15.00
C GLU A 274 41.92 -57.00 -15.61
N LYS A 275 42.02 -56.85 -16.94
CA LYS A 275 41.50 -55.69 -17.66
C LYS A 275 39.98 -55.51 -17.53
N ALA A 276 39.23 -56.61 -17.54
CA ALA A 276 37.77 -56.58 -17.39
C ALA A 276 37.38 -56.24 -15.95
N VAL A 277 38.12 -56.74 -14.96
CA VAL A 277 37.95 -56.36 -13.55
C VAL A 277 38.18 -54.87 -13.37
N ASN A 278 39.31 -54.35 -13.86
CA ASN A 278 39.66 -52.93 -13.74
C ASN A 278 38.63 -52.00 -14.40
N GLU A 279 38.06 -52.39 -15.55
CA GLU A 279 37.02 -51.64 -16.22
C GLU A 279 35.70 -51.59 -15.39
N ILE A 280 35.33 -52.71 -14.77
CA ILE A 280 34.17 -52.78 -13.86
C ILE A 280 34.42 -51.91 -12.61
N THR A 281 35.59 -52.04 -11.99
CA THR A 281 36.01 -51.22 -10.85
C THR A 281 35.96 -49.73 -11.19
N ARG A 282 36.48 -49.32 -12.36
CA ARG A 282 36.44 -47.93 -12.82
C ARG A 282 34.99 -47.41 -12.95
N ARG A 283 34.08 -48.22 -13.51
CA ARG A 283 32.66 -47.84 -13.62
C ARG A 283 31.99 -47.73 -12.26
N GLN A 284 32.34 -48.60 -11.32
CA GLN A 284 31.81 -48.58 -9.96
C GLN A 284 32.26 -47.32 -9.20
N VAL A 285 33.54 -46.96 -9.30
CA VAL A 285 34.09 -45.71 -8.73
C VAL A 285 33.37 -44.49 -9.32
N SER A 286 33.31 -44.39 -10.66
CA SER A 286 32.65 -43.27 -11.34
C SER A 286 31.16 -43.16 -10.99
N ARG A 287 30.43 -44.27 -10.93
CA ARG A 287 29.01 -44.27 -10.51
C ARG A 287 28.83 -43.81 -9.07
N ARG A 288 29.74 -44.22 -8.17
CA ARG A 288 29.71 -43.78 -6.77
C ARG A 288 29.96 -42.28 -6.65
N GLU A 289 30.96 -41.76 -7.37
CA GLU A 289 31.26 -40.31 -7.39
C GLU A 289 30.06 -39.51 -7.90
N ASN A 290 29.45 -39.94 -9.01
CA ASN A 290 28.24 -39.31 -9.54
C ASN A 290 27.08 -39.40 -8.54
N LEU A 291 26.87 -40.54 -7.88
CA LEU A 291 25.82 -40.67 -6.87
C LEU A 291 26.08 -39.75 -5.66
N ALA A 292 27.34 -39.61 -5.22
CA ALA A 292 27.71 -38.72 -4.13
C ALA A 292 27.47 -37.25 -4.51
N ARG A 293 27.86 -36.84 -5.73
CA ARG A 293 27.60 -35.50 -6.27
C ARG A 293 26.10 -35.19 -6.33
N ASN A 294 25.31 -36.07 -6.94
CA ASN A 294 23.86 -35.87 -7.05
C ASN A 294 23.16 -35.80 -5.69
N ARG A 295 23.63 -36.58 -4.70
CA ARG A 295 23.10 -36.51 -3.33
C ARG A 295 23.44 -35.19 -2.66
N TYR A 296 24.65 -34.69 -2.87
CA TYR A 296 25.07 -33.39 -2.37
C TYR A 296 24.23 -32.27 -2.99
N GLU A 297 24.07 -32.27 -4.32
CA GLU A 297 23.22 -31.31 -5.05
C GLU A 297 21.77 -31.35 -4.57
N TYR A 298 21.19 -32.54 -4.38
CA TYR A 298 19.83 -32.69 -3.85
C TYR A 298 19.67 -32.04 -2.47
N ILE A 299 20.62 -32.27 -1.56
CA ILE A 299 20.61 -31.67 -0.21
C ILE A 299 20.71 -30.15 -0.31
N LEU A 300 21.61 -29.63 -1.16
CA LEU A 300 21.78 -28.19 -1.38
C LEU A 300 20.50 -27.55 -1.91
N LEU A 301 19.88 -28.15 -2.94
CA LEU A 301 18.61 -27.71 -3.50
C LEU A 301 17.49 -27.73 -2.46
N GLN A 302 17.45 -28.75 -1.60
CA GLN A 302 16.47 -28.83 -0.52
C GLN A 302 16.62 -27.67 0.48
N HIS A 303 17.85 -27.30 0.84
CA HIS A 303 18.11 -26.13 1.70
C HIS A 303 17.73 -24.82 1.02
N ARG A 304 18.12 -24.62 -0.24
CA ARG A 304 17.76 -23.42 -1.02
C ARG A 304 16.24 -23.27 -1.16
N LEU A 305 15.53 -24.37 -1.38
CA LEU A 305 14.07 -24.38 -1.44
C LEU A 305 13.45 -23.98 -0.10
N GLU A 306 14.02 -24.41 1.02
CA GLU A 306 13.56 -24.00 2.36
C GLU A 306 13.83 -22.52 2.62
N GLU A 307 15.00 -22.01 2.22
CA GLU A 307 15.31 -20.57 2.30
C GLU A 307 14.31 -19.72 1.51
N ILE A 308 14.03 -20.11 0.25
CA ILE A 308 13.04 -19.44 -0.59
C ILE A 308 11.65 -19.50 0.04
N LYS A 309 11.25 -20.63 0.62
CA LYS A 309 9.96 -20.75 1.32
C LYS A 309 9.88 -19.81 2.51
N ILE A 310 10.92 -19.72 3.33
CA ILE A 310 10.96 -18.81 4.48
C ILE A 310 10.90 -17.36 4.00
N GLN A 311 11.64 -17.01 2.94
CA GLN A 311 11.57 -15.67 2.34
C GLN A 311 10.17 -15.36 1.82
N LEU A 312 9.53 -16.29 1.12
CA LEU A 312 8.18 -16.14 0.62
C LEU A 312 7.17 -15.95 1.76
N GLN A 313 7.27 -16.76 2.81
CA GLN A 313 6.43 -16.61 4.00
C GLN A 313 6.63 -15.25 4.66
N ASN A 314 7.88 -14.79 4.82
CA ASN A 314 8.17 -13.48 5.38
C ASN A 314 7.62 -12.32 4.52
N LEU A 315 7.58 -12.48 3.20
CA LEU A 315 6.97 -11.52 2.28
C LEU A 315 5.44 -11.56 2.32
N GLU A 316 4.85 -12.75 2.51
CA GLU A 316 3.40 -12.94 2.61
C GLU A 316 2.84 -12.38 3.93
N THR A 317 3.64 -12.43 5.01
CA THR A 317 3.28 -11.87 6.32
C THR A 317 3.63 -10.39 6.39
N LEU A 318 2.62 -9.51 6.40
CA LEU A 318 2.79 -8.06 6.59
C LEU A 318 2.96 -7.65 8.07
N GLY A 319 2.82 -8.61 8.99
CA GLY A 319 2.96 -8.39 10.44
C GLY A 319 2.61 -9.65 11.24
N GLU A 320 2.53 -9.50 12.56
CA GLU A 320 2.09 -10.58 13.44
C GLU A 320 0.64 -10.96 13.11
N GLU A 321 0.44 -12.21 12.68
CA GLU A 321 -0.86 -12.80 12.30
C GLU A 321 -1.59 -12.15 11.10
N MET A 322 -0.94 -11.27 10.34
CA MET A 322 -1.58 -10.57 9.20
C MET A 322 -0.90 -10.92 7.88
N THR A 323 -1.64 -11.60 7.00
CA THR A 323 -1.19 -11.97 5.65
C THR A 323 -1.60 -10.89 4.64
N THR A 324 -0.95 -10.85 3.49
CA THR A 324 -1.36 -10.01 2.33
C THR A 324 -2.83 -10.20 1.97
N MET A 325 -3.30 -11.45 1.97
CA MET A 325 -4.69 -11.81 1.73
C MET A 325 -5.67 -11.21 2.77
N ASP A 326 -5.25 -11.16 4.03
CA ASP A 326 -6.08 -10.62 5.11
C ASP A 326 -6.22 -9.10 4.96
N TYR A 327 -5.14 -8.42 4.55
CA TYR A 327 -5.17 -6.99 4.23
C TYR A 327 -6.11 -6.69 3.05
N GLU A 328 -6.03 -7.46 1.96
CA GLU A 328 -6.93 -7.32 0.81
C GLU A 328 -8.40 -7.51 1.22
N SER A 329 -8.66 -8.55 2.02
CA SER A 329 -10.00 -8.82 2.56
C SER A 329 -10.53 -7.65 3.40
N LEU A 330 -9.68 -7.07 4.24
CA LEU A 330 -10.00 -5.89 5.04
C LEU A 330 -10.23 -4.66 4.16
N HIS A 331 -9.41 -4.47 3.12
CA HIS A 331 -9.55 -3.36 2.18
C HIS A 331 -10.87 -3.42 1.42
N ILE A 332 -11.26 -4.61 0.93
CA ILE A 332 -12.56 -4.83 0.28
C ILE A 332 -13.71 -4.50 1.25
N ALA A 333 -13.60 -4.94 2.51
CA ALA A 333 -14.61 -4.64 3.52
C ALA A 333 -14.70 -3.13 3.81
N TYR A 334 -13.56 -2.43 3.86
CA TYR A 334 -13.50 -0.99 4.02
C TYR A 334 -14.17 -0.24 2.86
N VAL A 335 -13.85 -0.58 1.62
CA VAL A 335 -14.47 0.02 0.42
C VAL A 335 -15.99 -0.19 0.44
N ASN A 336 -16.46 -1.41 0.74
CA ASN A 336 -17.90 -1.70 0.85
C ASN A 336 -18.58 -0.89 1.98
N CYS A 337 -17.91 -0.69 3.11
CA CYS A 337 -18.43 0.16 4.18
C CYS A 337 -18.51 1.63 3.75
N LYS A 338 -17.52 2.12 3.00
CA LYS A 338 -17.51 3.47 2.43
C LYS A 338 -18.66 3.66 1.43
N ASP A 339 -18.86 2.73 0.50
CA ASP A 339 -19.97 2.79 -0.46
C ASP A 339 -21.35 2.85 0.24
N LYS A 340 -21.49 2.10 1.34
CA LYS A 340 -22.71 2.14 2.16
C LYS A 340 -22.91 3.48 2.87
N LEU A 341 -21.83 4.12 3.33
CA LEU A 341 -21.90 5.46 3.93
C LEU A 341 -22.31 6.48 2.86
N ASP A 342 -21.68 6.45 1.70
CA ASP A 342 -22.01 7.35 0.59
C ASP A 342 -23.49 7.20 0.17
N GLU A 343 -24.02 5.98 0.14
CA GLU A 343 -25.45 5.76 -0.14
C GLU A 343 -26.36 6.33 0.96
N ARG A 344 -25.99 6.19 2.24
CA ARG A 344 -26.75 6.81 3.34
C ARG A 344 -26.70 8.33 3.27
N ASP A 345 -25.56 8.92 2.89
CA ASP A 345 -25.43 10.36 2.74
C ASP A 345 -26.32 10.88 1.59
N ARG A 346 -26.38 10.16 0.46
CA ARG A 346 -27.34 10.47 -0.61
C ARG A 346 -28.79 10.39 -0.14
N GLU A 347 -29.14 9.40 0.68
CA GLU A 347 -30.48 9.28 1.27
C GLU A 347 -30.78 10.43 2.24
N LEU A 348 -29.83 10.80 3.10
CA LEU A 348 -29.96 11.94 4.01
C LEU A 348 -30.18 13.24 3.24
N GLU A 349 -29.47 13.42 2.12
CA GLU A 349 -29.62 14.60 1.28
C GLU A 349 -31.02 14.66 0.64
N LYS A 350 -31.56 13.52 0.18
CA LYS A 350 -32.96 13.43 -0.27
C LYS A 350 -33.94 13.86 0.82
N TRP A 351 -33.72 13.45 2.07
CA TRP A 351 -34.57 13.84 3.19
C TRP A 351 -34.43 15.32 3.54
N ARG A 352 -33.21 15.88 3.49
CA ARG A 352 -32.99 17.33 3.69
C ARG A 352 -33.73 18.15 2.64
N ASN A 353 -33.62 17.77 1.37
CA ASN A 353 -34.37 18.41 0.28
C ASN A 353 -35.87 18.32 0.52
N LYS A 354 -36.37 17.15 0.97
CA LYS A 354 -37.81 17.00 1.24
C LYS A 354 -38.29 17.88 2.39
N ILE A 355 -37.48 18.02 3.45
CA ILE A 355 -37.77 18.92 4.56
C ILE A 355 -37.77 20.38 4.08
N ALA A 356 -36.80 20.78 3.25
CA ALA A 356 -36.74 22.12 2.68
C ALA A 356 -38.00 22.44 1.85
N GLU A 357 -38.43 21.53 0.97
CA GLU A 357 -39.68 21.65 0.22
C GLU A 357 -40.89 21.86 1.15
N MET A 358 -41.00 21.06 2.22
CA MET A 358 -42.09 21.16 3.18
C MET A 358 -42.06 22.48 3.95
N VAL A 359 -40.88 22.94 4.37
CA VAL A 359 -40.70 24.21 5.08
C VAL A 359 -41.09 25.38 4.17
N ASN A 360 -40.68 25.37 2.91
CA ASN A 360 -41.09 26.37 1.92
C ASN A 360 -42.60 26.34 1.70
N GLY A 361 -43.20 25.15 1.58
CA GLY A 361 -44.66 25.01 1.50
C GLY A 361 -45.39 25.59 2.71
N VAL A 362 -44.89 25.37 3.92
CA VAL A 362 -45.44 25.97 5.15
C VAL A 362 -45.26 27.49 5.16
N ALA A 363 -44.13 28.00 4.69
CA ALA A 363 -43.89 29.44 4.59
C ALA A 363 -44.90 30.11 3.65
N HIS A 364 -45.12 29.56 2.45
CA HIS A 364 -46.14 30.04 1.51
C HIS A 364 -47.55 29.98 2.09
N CYS A 365 -47.90 28.92 2.82
CA CYS A 365 -49.20 28.83 3.49
C CYS A 365 -49.37 29.93 4.56
N LYS A 366 -48.32 30.21 5.34
CA LYS A 366 -48.34 31.29 6.34
C LYS A 366 -48.48 32.67 5.70
N GLU A 367 -47.77 32.91 4.60
CA GLU A 367 -47.88 34.16 3.84
C GLU A 367 -49.32 34.37 3.33
N LYS A 368 -49.91 33.35 2.70
CA LYS A 368 -51.31 33.38 2.27
C LYS A 368 -52.27 33.60 3.43
N GLU A 369 -52.04 32.96 4.57
CA GLU A 369 -52.84 33.17 5.79
C GLU A 369 -52.77 34.63 6.25
N THR A 370 -51.58 35.24 6.25
CA THR A 370 -51.42 36.64 6.64
C THR A 370 -52.15 37.60 5.69
N CYS A 371 -52.05 37.41 4.37
CA CYS A 371 -52.79 38.22 3.38
C CYS A 371 -54.31 38.08 3.58
N LEU A 372 -54.81 36.85 3.71
CA LEU A 372 -56.24 36.61 3.93
C LEU A 372 -56.73 37.24 5.24
N ALA A 373 -55.92 37.20 6.30
CA ALA A 373 -56.25 37.84 7.57
C ALA A 373 -56.34 39.37 7.44
N GLU A 374 -55.52 39.99 6.59
CA GLU A 374 -55.57 41.42 6.28
C GLU A 374 -56.83 41.78 5.46
N ASP A 375 -57.17 40.97 4.46
CA ASP A 375 -58.39 41.12 3.66
C ASP A 375 -59.64 41.02 4.53
N ILE A 376 -59.71 40.01 5.41
CA ILE A 376 -60.83 39.86 6.35
C ILE A 376 -60.95 41.11 7.24
N LYS A 377 -59.84 41.63 7.77
CA LYS A 377 -59.84 42.86 8.58
C LYS A 377 -60.27 44.09 7.78
N PHE A 378 -59.96 44.16 6.49
CA PHE A 378 -60.41 45.22 5.60
C PHE A 378 -61.92 45.14 5.38
N GLU A 379 -62.43 43.98 4.98
CA GLU A 379 -63.87 43.74 4.75
C GLU A 379 -64.70 43.94 6.01
N GLU A 380 -64.21 43.54 7.18
CA GLU A 380 -64.88 43.83 8.46
C GLU A 380 -65.00 45.32 8.75
N ARG A 381 -64.00 46.13 8.35
CA ARG A 381 -64.05 47.59 8.50
C ARG A 381 -65.09 48.18 7.56
N GLU A 382 -65.05 47.81 6.29
CA GLU A 382 -66.04 48.24 5.28
C GLU A 382 -67.46 47.89 5.73
N LEU A 383 -67.70 46.65 6.17
CA LEU A 383 -68.99 46.22 6.68
C LEU A 383 -69.46 47.08 7.86
N LYS A 384 -68.57 47.41 8.80
CA LYS A 384 -68.88 48.30 9.94
C LYS A 384 -69.24 49.71 9.46
N GLU A 385 -68.57 50.23 8.44
CA GLU A 385 -68.90 51.52 7.84
C GLU A 385 -70.27 51.51 7.16
N TYR A 386 -70.56 50.51 6.33
CA TYR A 386 -71.89 50.34 5.72
C TYR A 386 -73.00 50.19 6.76
N CYS A 387 -72.76 49.45 7.85
CA CYS A 387 -73.69 49.37 8.98
C CYS A 387 -73.96 50.75 9.61
N LYS A 388 -72.91 51.56 9.84
CA LYS A 388 -73.06 52.94 10.36
C LYS A 388 -73.84 53.83 9.40
N GLN A 389 -73.54 53.77 8.10
CA GLN A 389 -74.27 54.54 7.08
C GLN A 389 -75.75 54.13 7.03
N THR A 390 -76.03 52.82 7.04
CA THR A 390 -77.39 52.28 7.07
C THR A 390 -78.15 52.73 8.32
N ALA A 391 -77.50 52.73 9.49
CA ALA A 391 -78.09 53.22 10.73
C ALA A 391 -78.47 54.71 10.63
N LYS A 392 -77.58 55.56 10.11
CA LYS A 392 -77.86 56.99 9.86
C LYS A 392 -79.05 57.19 8.93
N VAL A 393 -79.08 56.47 7.80
CA VAL A 393 -80.22 56.54 6.85
C VAL A 393 -81.52 56.11 7.53
N ARG A 394 -81.50 55.03 8.33
CA ARG A 394 -82.69 54.60 9.10
C ARG A 394 -83.14 55.67 10.10
N GLU A 395 -82.22 56.29 10.82
CA GLU A 395 -82.52 57.39 11.73
C GLU A 395 -83.16 58.58 10.98
N ASP A 396 -82.61 58.96 9.83
CA ASP A 396 -83.12 60.08 9.04
C ASP A 396 -84.50 59.78 8.45
N VAL A 397 -84.73 58.55 7.96
CA VAL A 397 -86.05 58.09 7.53
C VAL A 397 -87.05 58.10 8.69
N ASN A 398 -86.64 57.67 9.89
CA ASN A 398 -87.48 57.73 11.09
C ASN A 398 -87.84 59.18 11.47
N LYS A 399 -86.89 60.11 11.39
CA LYS A 399 -87.14 61.56 11.59
C LYS A 399 -88.16 62.08 10.57
N LEU A 400 -88.00 61.73 9.29
CA LEU A 400 -88.94 62.12 8.24
C LEU A 400 -90.35 61.53 8.47
N HIS A 401 -90.46 60.27 8.90
CA HIS A 401 -91.74 59.68 9.27
C HIS A 401 -92.41 60.41 10.44
N LEU A 402 -91.64 60.84 11.45
CA LEU A 402 -92.15 61.62 12.57
C LEU A 402 -92.66 63.00 12.11
N ILE A 403 -91.89 63.69 11.26
CA ILE A 403 -92.30 64.96 10.64
C ILE A 403 -93.59 64.78 9.84
N LEU A 404 -93.66 63.75 8.99
CA LEU A 404 -94.85 63.44 8.20
C LEU A 404 -96.08 63.16 9.08
N ARG A 405 -95.91 62.41 10.18
CA ARG A 405 -96.97 62.15 11.16
C ARG A 405 -97.46 63.44 11.80
N ASN A 406 -96.55 64.33 12.21
CA ASN A 406 -96.90 65.62 12.78
C ASN A 406 -97.65 66.51 11.76
N LEU A 407 -97.18 66.56 10.52
CA LEU A 407 -97.85 67.30 9.44
C LEU A 407 -99.24 66.75 9.13
N ARG A 408 -99.41 65.42 9.09
CA ARG A 408 -100.73 64.77 8.92
C ARG A 408 -101.66 65.15 10.07
N SER A 409 -101.20 65.03 11.32
CA SER A 409 -101.98 65.41 12.50
C SER A 409 -102.38 66.90 12.47
N ALA A 410 -101.46 67.79 12.10
CA ALA A 410 -101.72 69.23 12.00
C ALA A 410 -102.72 69.55 10.86
N HIS A 411 -102.59 68.88 9.72
CA HIS A 411 -103.51 69.02 8.60
C HIS A 411 -104.92 68.50 8.95
N ASP A 412 -105.02 67.36 9.62
CA ASP A 412 -106.30 66.80 10.07
C ASP A 412 -106.97 67.72 11.11
N GLN A 413 -106.18 68.32 12.02
CA GLN A 413 -106.66 69.36 12.93
C GLN A 413 -107.18 70.60 12.18
N LYS A 414 -106.46 71.08 11.16
CA LYS A 414 -106.91 72.21 10.32
C LYS A 414 -108.17 71.89 9.52
N LYS A 415 -108.32 70.65 9.05
CA LYS A 415 -109.57 70.18 8.41
C LYS A 415 -110.75 70.16 9.38
N LEU A 416 -110.52 69.77 10.63
CA LEU A 416 -111.50 69.84 11.73
C LEU A 416 -111.91 71.31 12.00
N GLU A 417 -110.94 72.22 12.14
CA GLU A 417 -111.20 73.66 12.35
C GLU A 417 -111.96 74.30 11.16
N GLY A 418 -111.69 73.85 9.94
CA GLY A 418 -112.34 74.32 8.71
C GLY A 418 -113.69 73.68 8.38
N GLY A 419 -114.22 72.79 9.23
CA GLY A 419 -115.53 72.15 9.05
C GLY A 419 -115.60 71.12 7.90
N LEU A 420 -114.47 70.60 7.44
CA LEU A 420 -114.34 69.76 6.23
C LEU A 420 -114.22 68.25 6.52
N LEU A 421 -114.33 67.83 7.79
CA LEU A 421 -114.38 66.42 8.15
C LEU A 421 -115.83 66.00 8.41
N LEU A 422 -116.49 65.50 7.36
CA LEU A 422 -117.62 64.57 7.48
C LEU A 422 -117.04 63.22 7.94
N ALA A 423 -117.42 62.82 9.14
CA ALA A 423 -117.14 61.50 9.68
C ALA A 423 -117.83 60.41 8.84
N PRO A 424 -117.33 59.16 8.82
CA PRO A 424 -118.16 58.07 9.29
C PRO A 424 -118.39 58.19 10.80
#